data_AF-A0A7C7UJS4-F1
#
_entry.id   AF-A0A7C7UJS4-F1
#
_cell.length_a   1.000
_cell.length_b   1.000
_cell.length_c   1.000
_cell.angle_alpha   90.00
_cell.angle_beta   90.00
_cell.angle_gamma   90.00
#
_symmetry.space_group_name_H-M   'P 1'
#
loop_
_entity.id
_entity.type
_entity.pdbx_description
1 polymer ?
#
loop_
_entity_poly.entity_id
_entity_poly.type
_entity_poly.pdbx_seq_one_letter_code
_entity_poly.pdbx_strand_id
1 'polypeptide(L)'
;LNLKLNPPIQTAECCVSRIRERLKLPATVEVEALKILRAVKAAALGRHPASLAAAAIYEAASQQATPVTQKMAAEAAEITEVSVRNNIRHIRKALGRMKP
;
A
#
# COMPACT_ATOMS: atom_id res chain seq x y z
N LEU A 1 -27.70 9.31 22.71
CA LEU A 1 -27.04 9.97 21.57
C LEU A 1 -26.44 8.89 20.67
N ASN A 2 -27.11 8.55 19.56
CA ASN A 2 -26.56 7.64 18.55
C ASN A 2 -25.64 8.43 17.63
N LEU A 3 -24.37 8.57 18.02
CA LEU A 3 -23.34 9.09 17.12
C LEU A 3 -23.08 8.03 16.04
N LYS A 4 -23.73 8.20 14.88
CA LYS A 4 -23.29 7.59 13.63
C LYS A 4 -21.94 8.23 13.26
N LEU A 5 -20.86 7.71 13.85
CA LEU A 5 -19.51 8.00 13.40
C LEU A 5 -19.40 7.41 12.00
N ASN A 6 -19.53 8.26 10.98
CA ASN A 6 -19.08 7.89 9.65
C ASN A 6 -17.57 7.63 9.78
N PRO A 7 -17.08 6.42 9.49
CA PRO A 7 -15.65 6.17 9.55
C PRO A 7 -14.93 7.20 8.67
N PRO A 8 -13.78 7.74 9.10
CA PRO A 8 -13.04 8.69 8.28
C PRO A 8 -12.77 8.07 6.92
N ILE A 9 -12.85 8.90 5.86
CA ILE A 9 -12.54 8.49 4.49
C ILE A 9 -11.17 7.80 4.53
N GLN A 10 -11.13 6.51 4.18
CA GLN A 10 -9.89 5.74 4.23
C GLN A 10 -9.00 6.17 3.07
N THR A 11 -8.05 7.06 3.34
CA THR A 11 -7.02 7.44 2.38
C THR A 11 -5.97 6.34 2.26
N ALA A 12 -5.24 6.31 1.14
CA ALA A 12 -4.18 5.33 0.95
C ALA A 12 -3.09 5.52 2.01
N GLU A 13 -2.81 6.76 2.41
CA GLU A 13 -1.88 7.13 3.47
C GLU A 13 -2.29 6.54 4.82
N CYS A 14 -3.56 6.67 5.22
CA CYS A 14 -4.05 6.05 6.46
C CYS A 14 -3.96 4.52 6.41
N CYS A 15 -4.23 3.92 5.25
CA CYS A 15 -4.07 2.48 5.06
C CYS A 15 -2.60 2.05 5.18
N VAL A 16 -1.64 2.85 4.71
CA VAL A 16 -0.20 2.56 4.86
C VAL A 16 0.18 2.46 6.34
N SER A 17 -0.20 3.45 7.16
CA SER A 17 0.11 3.44 8.59
C SER A 17 -0.51 2.21 9.28
N ARG A 18 -1.78 1.91 9.00
CA ARG A 18 -2.46 0.72 9.55
C ARG A 18 -1.80 -0.60 9.15
N ILE A 19 -1.43 -0.75 7.89
CA ILE A 19 -0.78 -1.97 7.38
C ILE A 19 0.62 -2.11 7.99
N ARG A 20 1.39 -1.02 8.08
CA ARG A 20 2.70 -1.01 8.72
C ARG A 20 2.62 -1.49 10.16
N GLU A 21 1.66 -0.97 10.93
CA GLU A 21 1.44 -1.35 12.33
C GLU A 21 1.04 -2.82 12.47
N ARG A 22 0.09 -3.30 11.65
CA ARG A 22 -0.34 -4.71 11.64
C ARG A 22 0.80 -5.68 11.34
N LEU A 23 1.69 -5.30 10.41
CA LEU A 23 2.85 -6.10 10.02
C LEU A 23 4.09 -5.83 10.88
N LYS A 24 4.02 -4.92 11.86
CA LYS A 24 5.12 -4.50 12.74
C LYS A 24 6.39 -4.11 11.96
N LEU A 25 6.22 -3.42 10.83
CA LEU A 25 7.34 -3.04 9.98
C LEU A 25 8.05 -1.79 10.53
N PRO A 26 9.34 -1.59 10.21
CA PRO A 26 10.05 -0.37 10.55
C PRO A 26 9.38 0.88 9.97
N ALA A 27 9.50 2.01 10.68
CA ALA A 27 8.97 3.29 10.20
C ALA A 27 9.58 3.73 8.85
N THR A 28 10.80 3.28 8.54
CA THR A 28 11.45 3.52 7.25
C THR A 28 10.66 2.95 6.08
N VAL A 29 9.93 1.85 6.28
CA VAL A 29 9.07 1.24 5.24
C VAL A 29 7.85 2.12 4.97
N GLU A 30 7.23 2.68 6.01
CA GLU A 30 6.11 3.61 5.86
C GLU A 30 6.53 4.89 5.14
N VAL A 31 7.65 5.49 5.54
CA VAL A 31 8.19 6.68 4.88
C VAL A 31 8.39 6.44 3.38
N GLU A 32 8.96 5.30 3.02
CA GLU A 32 9.20 4.94 1.62
C GLU A 32 7.91 4.61 0.86
N ALA A 33 6.95 3.92 1.50
CA ALA A 33 5.63 3.66 0.92
C ALA A 33 4.87 4.95 0.61
N LEU A 34 4.93 5.95 1.50
CA LEU A 34 4.32 7.26 1.28
C LEU A 34 4.98 8.02 0.13
N LYS A 35 6.31 7.91 -0.04
CA LYS A 35 6.99 8.48 -1.21
C LYS A 35 6.53 7.80 -2.51
N ILE A 36 6.41 6.48 -2.52
CA ILE A 36 5.90 5.73 -3.67
C ILE A 36 4.50 6.20 -4.04
N LEU A 37 3.59 6.30 -3.07
CA LEU A 37 2.22 6.79 -3.30
C LEU A 37 2.18 8.20 -3.90
N ARG A 38 3.03 9.11 -3.41
CA ARG A 38 3.16 10.47 -3.96
C ARG A 38 3.68 10.45 -5.40
N ALA A 39 4.68 9.62 -5.69
CA ALA A 39 5.26 9.51 -7.03
C ALA A 39 4.27 8.96 -8.06
N VAL A 40 3.35 8.08 -7.65
CA VAL A 40 2.36 7.48 -8.55
C VAL A 40 0.97 8.13 -8.48
N LYS A 41 0.82 9.28 -7.82
CA LYS A 41 -0.48 9.90 -7.50
C LYS A 41 -1.40 10.03 -8.72
N ALA A 42 -0.88 10.51 -9.85
CA ALA A 42 -1.66 10.65 -11.08
C ALA A 42 -2.07 9.29 -11.68
N ALA A 43 -1.19 8.30 -11.64
CA ALA A 43 -1.48 6.95 -12.12
C ALA A 43 -2.42 6.18 -11.18
N ALA A 44 -2.52 6.60 -9.91
CA ALA A 44 -3.30 5.93 -8.87
C ALA A 44 -4.79 6.34 -8.84
N LEU A 45 -5.22 7.27 -9.68
CA LEU A 45 -6.62 7.73 -9.74
C LEU A 45 -7.59 6.56 -10.02
N GLY A 46 -8.71 6.55 -9.30
CA GLY A 46 -9.76 5.53 -9.43
C GLY A 46 -9.44 4.17 -8.81
N ARG A 47 -8.27 4.00 -8.16
CA ARG A 47 -7.89 2.74 -7.50
C ARG A 47 -8.29 2.73 -6.03
N HIS A 48 -8.64 1.55 -5.53
CA HIS A 48 -9.02 1.35 -4.14
C HIS A 48 -7.86 1.68 -3.17
N PRO A 49 -8.05 2.55 -2.16
CA PRO A 49 -6.98 3.02 -1.27
C PRO A 49 -6.21 1.91 -0.57
N ALA A 50 -6.90 0.92 0.00
CA ALA A 50 -6.24 -0.19 0.70
C ALA A 50 -5.35 -1.03 -0.23
N SER A 51 -5.77 -1.19 -1.49
CA SER A 51 -5.03 -1.97 -2.50
C SER A 51 -3.77 -1.25 -2.98
N LEU A 52 -3.85 0.08 -3.11
CA LEU A 52 -2.69 0.93 -3.38
C LEU A 52 -1.70 0.91 -2.21
N ALA A 53 -2.19 1.07 -0.98
CA ALA A 53 -1.38 1.08 0.23
C ALA A 53 -0.64 -0.24 0.43
N ALA A 54 -1.33 -1.38 0.28
CA ALA A 54 -0.72 -2.71 0.37
C ALA A 54 0.41 -2.91 -0.65
N ALA A 55 0.19 -2.47 -1.90
CA ALA A 55 1.20 -2.56 -2.94
C ALA A 55 2.39 -1.62 -2.69
N ALA A 56 2.14 -0.41 -2.18
CA ALA A 56 3.20 0.54 -1.82
C ALA A 56 4.04 0.02 -0.65
N ILE A 57 3.42 -0.57 0.38
CA ILE A 57 4.11 -1.24 1.49
C ILE A 57 4.98 -2.38 0.98
N TYR A 58 4.43 -3.25 0.13
CA TYR A 58 5.19 -4.36 -0.44
C TYR A 58 6.41 -3.88 -1.23
N GLU A 59 6.23 -2.86 -2.09
CA GLU A 59 7.31 -2.32 -2.92
C GLU A 59 8.36 -1.58 -2.08
N ALA A 60 7.97 -0.86 -1.03
CA ALA A 60 8.87 -0.23 -0.08
C ALA A 60 9.69 -1.25 0.71
N ALA A 61 9.02 -2.28 1.26
CA ALA A 61 9.68 -3.36 1.98
C ALA A 61 10.66 -4.11 1.09
N SER A 62 10.29 -4.40 -0.16
CA SER A 62 11.17 -5.02 -1.15
C SER A 62 12.43 -4.22 -1.44
N GLN A 63 12.34 -2.88 -1.49
CA GLN A 63 13.51 -2.01 -1.71
C GLN A 63 14.46 -1.98 -0.51
N GLN A 64 13.94 -2.21 0.69
CA GLN A 64 14.71 -2.22 1.94
C GLN A 64 15.11 -3.64 2.39
N ALA A 65 14.95 -4.64 1.51
CA ALA A 65 15.15 -6.07 1.83
C ALA A 65 14.39 -6.52 3.10
N THR A 66 13.27 -5.86 3.43
CA THR A 66 12.41 -6.22 4.56
C THR A 66 11.45 -7.32 4.10
N PRO A 67 11.38 -8.46 4.81
CA PRO A 67 10.59 -9.61 4.38
C PRO A 67 9.09 -9.32 4.50
N VAL A 68 8.45 -9.00 3.37
CA VAL A 68 6.99 -8.85 3.25
C VAL A 68 6.53 -9.62 2.01
N THR A 69 5.60 -10.55 2.19
CA THR A 69 5.00 -11.28 1.08
C THR A 69 3.74 -10.56 0.58
N GLN A 70 3.30 -10.89 -0.65
CA GLN A 70 2.02 -10.37 -1.18
C GLN A 70 0.84 -10.82 -0.31
N LYS A 71 0.89 -12.05 0.22
CA LYS A 71 -0.08 -12.60 1.16
C LYS A 71 -0.16 -11.79 2.45
N MET A 72 0.97 -11.50 3.09
CA MET A 72 1.02 -10.68 4.31
C MET A 72 0.42 -9.29 4.07
N ALA A 73 0.76 -8.64 2.95
CA ALA A 73 0.23 -7.32 2.61
C ALA A 73 -1.28 -7.37 2.33
N ALA A 74 -1.77 -8.43 1.68
CA ALA A 74 -3.18 -8.65 1.40
C ALA A 74 -4.00 -8.86 2.68
N GLU A 75 -3.52 -9.73 3.56
CA GLU A 75 -4.15 -10.01 4.87
C GLU A 75 -4.18 -8.76 5.75
N ALA A 76 -3.07 -8.03 5.86
CA ALA A 76 -3.01 -6.79 6.64
C ALA A 76 -3.92 -5.68 6.09
N ALA A 77 -4.20 -5.70 4.78
CA ALA A 77 -5.10 -4.75 4.13
C ALA A 77 -6.55 -5.24 4.00
N GLU A 78 -6.85 -6.49 4.40
CA GLU A 78 -8.15 -7.15 4.23
C GLU A 78 -8.62 -7.20 2.77
N ILE A 79 -7.71 -7.52 1.84
CA ILE A 79 -7.97 -7.64 0.40
C ILE A 79 -7.38 -8.95 -0.15
N THR A 80 -7.57 -9.19 -1.45
CA THR A 80 -7.02 -10.37 -2.12
C THR A 80 -5.58 -10.15 -2.59
N GLU A 81 -4.78 -11.22 -2.59
CA GLU A 81 -3.41 -11.19 -3.14
C GLU A 81 -3.36 -10.73 -4.60
N VAL A 82 -4.36 -11.09 -5.40
CA VAL A 82 -4.48 -10.66 -6.80
C VAL A 82 -4.62 -9.14 -6.89
N SER A 83 -5.36 -8.52 -5.98
CA SER A 83 -5.49 -7.06 -5.90
C SER A 83 -4.14 -6.41 -5.58
N VAL A 84 -3.39 -6.96 -4.62
CA VAL A 84 -2.04 -6.49 -4.29
C VAL A 84 -1.11 -6.61 -5.50
N ARG A 85 -1.07 -7.79 -6.15
CA ARG A 85 -0.22 -8.07 -7.31
C ARG A 85 -0.49 -7.13 -8.49
N ASN A 86 -1.76 -6.89 -8.79
CA ASN A 86 -2.15 -5.98 -9.87
C ASN A 86 -1.73 -4.53 -9.57
N ASN A 87 -1.78 -4.12 -8.31
CA ASN A 87 -1.32 -2.80 -7.90
C ASN A 87 0.22 -2.68 -7.86
N ILE A 88 0.95 -3.73 -7.46
CA ILE A 88 2.42 -3.75 -7.55
C ILE A 88 2.87 -3.56 -9.01
N ARG A 89 2.27 -4.32 -9.94
CA ARG A 89 2.59 -4.20 -11.37
C ARG A 89 2.37 -2.78 -11.88
N HIS A 90 1.27 -2.16 -11.48
CA HIS A 90 0.94 -0.80 -11.86
C HIS A 90 1.89 0.24 -11.28
N ILE A 91 2.21 0.14 -9.98
CA ILE A 91 3.18 1.00 -9.31
C ILE A 91 4.54 0.89 -10.02
N ARG A 92 5.02 -0.33 -10.26
CA ARG A 92 6.29 -0.55 -10.97
C ARG A 92 6.27 0.02 -12.38
N LYS A 93 5.16 -0.13 -13.11
CA LYS A 93 4.99 0.48 -14.44
C LYS A 93 5.07 2.01 -14.37
N ALA A 94 4.35 2.61 -13.43
CA ALA A 94 4.33 4.07 -13.24
C ALA A 94 5.71 4.61 -12.80
N LEU A 95 6.49 3.83 -12.06
CA LEU A 95 7.85 4.18 -11.65
C LEU A 95 8.92 3.85 -12.71
N GLY A 96 8.56 3.27 -13.87
CA GLY A 96 9.54 2.84 -14.87
C GLY A 96 10.41 1.65 -14.41
N ARG A 97 9.94 0.86 -13.44
CA ARG A 97 10.66 -0.26 -12.81
C ARG A 97 10.19 -1.64 -13.30
N MET A 98 9.43 -1.70 -14.38
CA MET A 98 9.14 -2.99 -15.01
C MET A 98 10.41 -3.49 -15.70
N LYS A 99 10.87 -4.69 -15.32
CA LYS A 99 11.84 -5.41 -16.14
C LYS A 99 11.16 -5.81 -17.46
N PRO A 100 11.88 -5.76 -18.59
CA PRO A 100 11.35 -6.19 -19.90
C PRO A 100 10.89 -7.65 -19.87
#